data_AF-A0A3N1P1U0-F1
#
_entry.id   AF-A0A3N1P1U0-F1
#
_cell.length_a   1.000
_cell.length_b   1.000
_cell.length_c   1.000
_cell.angle_alpha   90.00
_cell.angle_beta   90.00
_cell.angle_gamma   90.00
#
_symmetry.space_group_name_H-M   'P 1'
#
loop_
_entity.id
_entity.type
_entity.pdbx_description
1 polymer ?
#
loop_
_entity_poly.entity_id
_entity_poly.type
_entity_poly.pdbx_seq_one_letter_code
_entity_poly.pdbx_strand_id
1 'polypeptide(L)'
;MKDGIHFTQRWLKGLAIALLLGAPLASADLITFDDLDPSEGSVSEQSYAGFNWDSRWGLGDSGMSGFGDAAHSGSQFLFNQGFESNLEITRDNPFDFMGAYFASTSNYNNMSFWITLVAYDGQGNKVGELVDAQINPDFENQPLWIAADFTNVSRLVVDAAGGIFAMDSLQFQDTAVSVNEAGGFVLLLIGLGGLWAARRRVH
;
A
#
# COMPACT_ATOMS: atom_id res chain seq x y z
N MET A 1 -32.70 24.55 -45.67
CA MET A 1 -31.80 24.80 -44.53
C MET A 1 -32.46 24.32 -43.25
N LYS A 2 -32.35 23.02 -42.91
CA LYS A 2 -32.74 22.46 -41.61
C LYS A 2 -31.95 21.16 -41.36
N ASP A 3 -30.63 21.30 -41.29
CA ASP A 3 -29.74 20.25 -40.80
C ASP A 3 -28.93 20.85 -39.66
N GLY A 4 -29.24 20.48 -38.41
CA GLY A 4 -28.55 21.11 -37.28
C GLY A 4 -28.77 20.53 -35.89
N ILE A 5 -29.46 19.38 -35.71
CA ILE A 5 -29.73 18.85 -34.36
C ILE A 5 -29.60 17.32 -34.29
N HIS A 6 -28.54 16.77 -34.87
CA HIS A 6 -28.21 15.34 -34.67
C HIS A 6 -26.80 15.09 -34.13
N PHE A 7 -26.00 16.15 -33.94
CA PHE A 7 -24.57 15.99 -33.62
C PHE A 7 -24.28 15.91 -32.11
N THR A 8 -25.16 16.36 -31.22
CA THR A 8 -24.89 16.42 -29.76
C THR A 8 -25.31 15.17 -28.98
N GLN A 9 -26.26 14.37 -29.50
CA GLN A 9 -26.81 13.22 -28.78
C GLN A 9 -25.94 11.95 -28.80
N ARG A 10 -25.01 11.84 -29.76
CA ARG A 10 -24.11 10.68 -29.92
C ARG A 10 -22.95 10.70 -28.92
N TRP A 11 -22.45 11.87 -28.57
CA TRP A 11 -21.32 12.02 -27.64
C TRP A 11 -21.72 11.78 -26.18
N LEU A 12 -22.93 12.20 -25.78
CA LEU A 12 -23.47 11.97 -24.42
C LEU A 12 -23.67 10.48 -24.09
N LYS A 13 -23.99 9.65 -25.09
CA LYS A 13 -24.14 8.19 -24.91
C LYS A 13 -22.81 7.46 -24.78
N GLY A 14 -21.76 7.94 -25.46
CA GLY A 14 -20.41 7.39 -25.32
C GLY A 14 -19.79 7.72 -23.96
N LEU A 15 -20.03 8.93 -23.44
CA LEU A 15 -19.54 9.38 -22.14
C LEU A 15 -20.12 8.56 -20.96
N ALA A 16 -21.41 8.23 -21.01
CA ALA A 16 -22.06 7.45 -19.96
C ALA A 16 -21.58 5.98 -19.91
N ILE A 17 -21.29 5.37 -21.06
CA ILE A 17 -20.72 4.01 -21.13
C ILE A 17 -19.25 4.00 -20.69
N ALA A 18 -18.49 5.05 -21.01
CA ALA A 18 -17.10 5.20 -20.56
C ALA A 18 -16.98 5.40 -19.03
N LEU A 19 -17.96 6.07 -18.39
CA LEU A 19 -18.00 6.25 -16.93
C LEU A 19 -18.45 4.98 -16.17
N LEU A 20 -19.24 4.10 -16.79
CA LEU A 20 -19.74 2.85 -16.19
C LEU A 20 -18.73 1.69 -16.26
N LEU A 21 -17.74 1.77 -17.15
CA LEU A 21 -16.66 0.77 -17.27
C LEU A 21 -15.42 1.13 -16.43
N GLY A 22 -15.48 2.22 -15.64
CA GLY A 22 -14.32 2.83 -14.97
C GLY A 22 -14.16 2.54 -13.48
N ALA A 23 -14.92 1.64 -12.85
CA ALA A 23 -14.70 1.28 -11.45
C ALA A 23 -14.96 -0.22 -11.24
N PRO A 24 -14.02 -0.96 -10.60
CA PRO A 24 -13.17 -0.50 -9.50
C PRO A 24 -11.74 -0.23 -9.96
N LEU A 25 -11.25 1.00 -9.78
CA LEU A 25 -9.85 1.15 -9.42
C LEU A 25 -9.75 0.53 -8.02
N ALA A 26 -9.16 -0.66 -7.93
CA ALA A 26 -8.55 -1.09 -6.69
C ALA A 26 -7.62 0.06 -6.24
N SER A 27 -8.06 0.82 -5.24
CA SER A 27 -7.20 1.85 -4.65
C SER A 27 -6.21 1.11 -3.77
N ALA A 28 -4.95 1.24 -4.08
CA ALA A 28 -3.90 0.86 -3.17
C ALA A 28 -3.87 1.88 -2.02
N ASP A 29 -3.92 1.41 -0.79
CA ASP A 29 -3.76 2.21 0.40
C ASP A 29 -2.26 2.35 0.72
N LEU A 30 -1.91 3.49 1.33
CA LEU A 30 -0.54 3.84 1.69
C LEU A 30 -0.48 4.12 3.19
N ILE A 31 0.47 3.47 3.86
CA ILE A 31 0.81 3.72 5.26
C ILE A 31 2.11 4.51 5.29
N THR A 32 2.05 5.71 5.86
CA THR A 32 3.22 6.51 6.25
C THR A 32 3.27 6.56 7.77
N PHE A 33 4.34 7.10 8.36
CA PHE A 33 4.48 7.17 9.82
C PHE A 33 4.56 8.60 10.36
N ASP A 34 4.28 9.59 9.50
CA ASP A 34 4.48 11.02 9.79
C ASP A 34 3.51 11.58 10.85
N ASP A 35 2.41 10.88 11.11
CA ASP A 35 1.44 11.22 12.16
C ASP A 35 1.82 10.63 13.53
N LEU A 36 2.87 9.81 13.61
CA LEU A 36 3.40 9.28 14.85
C LEU A 36 4.49 10.18 15.44
N ASP A 37 4.48 10.34 16.76
CA ASP A 37 5.53 11.03 17.50
C ASP A 37 6.47 9.99 18.16
N PRO A 38 7.78 9.98 17.83
CA PRO A 38 8.76 9.08 18.45
C PRO A 38 8.84 9.17 19.99
N SER A 39 8.39 10.27 20.58
CA SER A 39 8.36 10.48 22.03
C SER A 39 7.15 9.83 22.71
N GLU A 40 6.12 9.45 21.95
CA GLU A 40 4.87 8.87 22.46
C GLU A 40 4.89 7.34 22.57
N GLY A 41 5.97 6.69 22.15
CA GLY A 41 6.16 5.23 22.27
C GLY A 41 6.47 4.54 20.94
N SER A 42 6.32 3.22 20.89
CA SER A 42 6.57 2.43 19.67
C SER A 42 5.30 2.19 18.86
N VAL A 43 5.46 1.97 17.56
CA VAL A 43 4.36 1.61 16.65
C VAL A 43 3.63 0.33 17.08
N SER A 44 4.32 -0.57 17.78
CA SER A 44 3.75 -1.82 18.28
C SER A 44 2.71 -1.63 19.38
N GLU A 45 2.78 -0.54 20.15
CA GLU A 45 1.83 -0.27 21.24
C GLU A 45 0.50 0.29 20.73
N GLN A 46 0.45 0.76 19.47
CA GLN A 46 -0.67 1.54 18.96
C GLN A 46 -1.56 0.78 17.95
N SER A 47 -1.24 -0.46 17.55
CA SER A 47 -1.91 -1.19 16.45
C SER A 47 -2.21 -0.28 15.26
N TYR A 48 -1.14 0.28 14.69
CA TYR A 48 -1.21 1.40 13.77
C TYR A 48 -1.71 1.02 12.37
N ALA A 49 -2.55 1.87 11.77
CA ALA A 49 -3.16 1.71 10.45
C ALA A 49 -3.93 0.37 10.24
N GLY A 50 -4.40 -0.24 11.33
CA GLY A 50 -5.08 -1.55 11.29
C GLY A 50 -4.13 -2.74 11.14
N PHE A 51 -2.82 -2.53 11.36
CA PHE A 51 -1.79 -3.56 11.41
C PHE A 51 -1.26 -3.72 12.83
N ASN A 52 -0.83 -4.93 13.15
CA ASN A 52 -0.07 -5.23 14.35
C ASN A 52 1.40 -5.34 13.97
N TRP A 53 2.18 -4.42 14.50
CA TRP A 53 3.62 -4.32 14.35
C TRP A 53 4.25 -5.00 15.56
N ASP A 54 5.21 -5.90 15.35
CA ASP A 54 5.91 -6.47 16.50
C ASP A 54 6.76 -5.43 17.26
N SER A 55 7.17 -5.77 18.48
CA SER A 55 7.91 -4.85 19.37
C SER A 55 9.36 -4.56 18.96
N ARG A 56 9.88 -5.20 17.91
CA ARG A 56 11.23 -4.98 17.38
C ARG A 56 11.25 -3.84 16.36
N TRP A 57 10.08 -3.39 15.92
CA TRP A 57 9.95 -2.15 15.15
C TRP A 57 10.16 -0.93 16.06
N GLY A 58 11.23 -0.19 15.78
CA GLY A 58 11.44 1.14 16.35
C GLY A 58 10.84 2.22 15.47
N LEU A 59 10.36 3.30 16.07
CA LEU A 59 9.97 4.52 15.37
C LEU A 59 11.17 5.49 15.39
N GLY A 60 11.61 5.90 14.21
CA GLY A 60 12.71 6.85 14.01
C GLY A 60 12.25 8.09 13.25
N ASP A 61 13.11 9.09 13.23
CA ASP A 61 12.91 10.32 12.44
C ASP A 61 14.20 10.75 11.73
N SER A 62 14.10 11.75 10.85
CA SER A 62 15.24 12.31 10.10
C SER A 62 16.31 13.00 10.96
N GLY A 63 16.04 13.25 12.25
CA GLY A 63 17.04 13.66 13.23
C GLY A 63 17.90 12.51 13.76
N MET A 64 17.49 11.26 13.53
CA MET A 64 18.25 10.07 13.95
C MET A 64 19.57 9.97 13.19
N SER A 65 20.67 9.83 13.96
CA SER A 65 22.02 9.74 13.40
C SER A 65 22.13 8.59 12.39
N GLY A 66 22.47 8.95 11.16
CA GLY A 66 22.68 8.00 10.07
C GLY A 66 21.43 7.70 9.23
N PHE A 67 20.29 8.32 9.52
CA PHE A 67 19.02 8.11 8.81
C PHE A 67 18.38 9.41 8.29
N GLY A 68 19.20 10.46 8.10
CA GLY A 68 18.68 11.80 7.72
C GLY A 68 17.80 11.82 6.47
N ASP A 69 18.05 10.91 5.54
CA ASP A 69 17.32 10.80 4.27
C ASP A 69 16.51 9.49 4.17
N ALA A 70 16.24 8.81 5.29
CA ALA A 70 15.64 7.47 5.28
C ALA A 70 14.11 7.46 5.11
N ALA A 71 13.43 8.57 5.39
CA ALA A 71 11.99 8.72 5.17
C ALA A 71 11.71 9.06 3.70
N HIS A 72 10.68 8.45 3.12
CA HIS A 72 10.21 8.76 1.76
C HIS A 72 9.05 9.76 1.77
N SER A 73 8.14 9.66 2.73
CA SER A 73 6.91 10.45 2.80
C SER A 73 7.07 11.79 3.53
N GLY A 74 7.83 11.81 4.62
CA GLY A 74 8.06 13.00 5.45
C GLY A 74 9.32 12.88 6.29
N SER A 75 9.18 12.78 7.61
CA SER A 75 10.31 12.68 8.53
C SER A 75 10.39 11.38 9.30
N GLN A 76 9.26 10.67 9.48
CA GLN A 76 9.21 9.48 10.31
C GLN A 76 9.30 8.20 9.48
N PHE A 77 9.89 7.17 10.07
CA PHE A 77 10.04 5.86 9.47
C PHE A 77 10.11 4.79 10.56
N LEU A 78 9.88 3.53 10.18
CA LEU A 78 10.17 2.41 11.05
C LEU A 78 11.57 1.88 10.79
N PHE A 79 12.23 1.31 11.79
CA PHE A 79 13.51 0.64 11.63
C PHE A 79 13.59 -0.62 12.49
N ASN A 80 14.51 -1.53 12.17
CA ASN A 80 14.78 -2.68 13.03
C ASN A 80 15.58 -2.28 14.27
N GLN A 81 14.86 -2.03 15.37
CA GLN A 81 15.46 -1.63 16.62
C GLN A 81 16.38 -2.74 17.15
N GLY A 82 17.57 -2.37 17.62
CA GLY A 82 18.48 -3.33 18.24
C GLY A 82 19.17 -4.30 17.28
N PHE A 83 19.18 -4.03 15.96
CA PHE A 83 19.71 -4.94 14.93
C PHE A 83 18.95 -6.26 14.86
N GLU A 84 17.68 -6.23 15.24
CA GLU A 84 16.83 -7.40 15.22
C GLU A 84 16.54 -7.85 13.78
N SER A 85 16.17 -9.12 13.66
CA SER A 85 15.88 -9.85 12.43
C SER A 85 14.49 -10.47 12.50
N ASN A 86 13.94 -10.88 11.36
CA ASN A 86 12.60 -11.48 11.24
C ASN A 86 11.47 -10.63 11.86
N LEU A 87 11.42 -9.35 11.53
CA LEU A 87 10.40 -8.43 12.03
C LEU A 87 9.06 -8.72 11.37
N GLU A 88 8.00 -8.79 12.15
CA GLU A 88 6.67 -9.19 11.69
C GLU A 88 5.71 -7.99 11.61
N ILE A 89 4.91 -8.00 10.54
CA ILE A 89 3.77 -7.11 10.32
C ILE A 89 2.58 -8.03 10.07
N THR A 90 1.55 -7.92 10.90
CA THR A 90 0.38 -8.82 10.83
C THR A 90 -0.92 -8.06 10.78
N ARG A 91 -1.96 -8.73 10.26
CA ARG A 91 -3.31 -8.18 10.21
C ARG A 91 -4.34 -9.31 10.26
N ASP A 92 -5.47 -9.05 10.91
CA ASP A 92 -6.55 -10.03 11.04
C ASP A 92 -7.22 -10.35 9.70
N ASN A 93 -7.40 -9.32 8.86
CA ASN A 93 -7.89 -9.48 7.50
C ASN A 93 -6.71 -9.58 6.52
N PRO A 94 -6.73 -10.54 5.58
CA PRO A 94 -5.70 -10.62 4.55
C PRO A 94 -5.60 -9.35 3.71
N PHE A 95 -4.39 -9.04 3.28
CA PHE A 95 -4.07 -7.92 2.41
C PHE A 95 -3.13 -8.37 1.29
N ASP A 96 -3.16 -7.65 0.18
CA ASP A 96 -2.19 -7.79 -0.89
C ASP A 96 -1.08 -6.75 -0.63
N PHE A 97 0.14 -7.22 -0.37
CA PHE A 97 1.32 -6.39 -0.14
C PHE A 97 1.97 -6.05 -1.49
N MET A 98 1.94 -4.77 -1.86
CA MET A 98 2.50 -4.32 -3.14
C MET A 98 3.99 -4.04 -3.00
N GLY A 99 4.39 -3.36 -1.93
CA GLY A 99 5.78 -3.02 -1.64
C GLY A 99 5.90 -1.97 -0.54
N ALA A 100 7.13 -1.58 -0.25
CA ALA A 100 7.45 -0.47 0.65
C ALA A 100 8.78 0.19 0.24
N TYR A 101 9.04 1.39 0.74
CA TYR A 101 10.36 2.01 0.63
C TYR A 101 11.25 1.51 1.75
N PHE A 102 12.48 1.15 1.40
CA PHE A 102 13.51 0.73 2.35
C PHE A 102 14.76 1.57 2.16
N ALA A 103 15.38 1.98 3.27
CA ALA A 103 16.64 2.70 3.26
C ALA A 103 17.62 2.02 4.21
N SER A 104 18.91 2.26 4.02
CA SER A 104 19.93 1.83 4.97
C SER A 104 20.51 3.01 5.73
N THR A 105 21.23 2.73 6.81
CA THR A 105 21.93 3.77 7.56
C THR A 105 23.23 4.19 6.87
N SER A 106 23.58 5.48 6.96
CA SER A 106 24.88 5.99 6.53
C SER A 106 26.06 5.52 7.37
N ASN A 107 25.80 4.89 8.52
CA ASN A 107 26.83 4.26 9.33
C ASN A 107 27.22 2.90 8.75
N TYR A 108 28.31 2.90 7.98
CA TYR A 108 28.83 1.73 7.27
C TYR A 108 28.93 0.45 8.12
N ASN A 109 29.31 0.56 9.39
CA ASN A 109 29.49 -0.61 10.26
C ASN A 109 28.17 -1.28 10.66
N ASN A 110 27.06 -0.57 10.49
CA ASN A 110 25.73 -0.97 10.92
C ASN A 110 24.78 -1.09 9.72
N MET A 111 25.28 -1.04 8.49
CA MET A 111 24.46 -0.92 7.31
C MET A 111 23.87 -2.26 6.87
N SER A 112 22.57 -2.30 6.61
CA SER A 112 21.95 -3.42 5.90
C SER A 112 21.97 -3.16 4.40
N PHE A 113 22.59 -4.03 3.61
CA PHE A 113 22.64 -3.89 2.16
C PHE A 113 21.45 -4.55 1.46
N TRP A 114 20.88 -5.56 2.11
CA TRP A 114 19.89 -6.44 1.54
C TRP A 114 18.84 -6.79 2.59
N ILE A 115 17.61 -6.98 2.13
CA ILE A 115 16.53 -7.51 2.95
C ILE A 115 15.94 -8.75 2.29
N THR A 116 15.32 -9.60 3.09
CA THR A 116 14.45 -10.68 2.63
C THR A 116 13.04 -10.42 3.13
N LEU A 117 12.07 -10.52 2.23
CA LEU A 117 10.65 -10.42 2.54
C LEU A 117 10.01 -11.79 2.41
N VAL A 118 9.27 -12.22 3.42
CA VAL A 118 8.52 -13.49 3.38
C VAL A 118 7.08 -13.26 3.79
N ALA A 119 6.13 -13.64 2.94
CA ALA A 119 4.71 -13.50 3.22
C ALA A 119 4.06 -14.84 3.51
N TYR A 120 3.16 -14.85 4.49
CA TYR A 120 2.36 -16.00 4.90
C TYR A 120 0.86 -15.67 4.88
N ASP A 121 0.04 -16.64 4.51
CA ASP A 121 -1.42 -16.58 4.67
C ASP A 121 -1.87 -16.78 6.12
N GLY A 122 -3.18 -16.64 6.37
CA GLY A 122 -3.78 -16.85 7.69
C GLY A 122 -3.74 -18.29 8.21
N GLN A 123 -3.30 -19.26 7.39
CA GLN A 123 -3.05 -20.64 7.81
C GLN A 123 -1.57 -20.90 8.09
N GLY A 124 -0.70 -19.91 7.87
CA GLY A 124 0.74 -20.00 8.04
C GLY A 124 1.47 -20.63 6.85
N ASN A 125 0.85 -20.79 5.68
CA ASN A 125 1.54 -21.21 4.47
C ASN A 125 2.27 -20.03 3.84
N LYS A 126 3.48 -20.26 3.31
CA LYS A 126 4.22 -19.24 2.57
C LYS A 126 3.52 -18.94 1.24
N VAL A 127 3.14 -17.69 1.00
CA VAL A 127 2.47 -17.22 -0.23
C VAL A 127 3.37 -16.36 -1.12
N GLY A 128 4.47 -15.83 -0.58
CA GLY A 128 5.41 -15.00 -1.32
C GLY A 128 6.76 -14.94 -0.63
N GLU A 129 7.81 -14.73 -1.42
CA GLU A 129 9.18 -14.55 -0.94
C GLU A 129 9.98 -13.72 -1.93
N LEU A 130 10.74 -12.75 -1.41
CA LEU A 130 11.72 -11.97 -2.14
C LEU A 130 13.01 -12.02 -1.33
N VAL A 131 14.04 -12.65 -1.88
CA VAL A 131 15.33 -12.87 -1.20
C VAL A 131 16.35 -11.89 -1.73
N ASP A 132 17.22 -11.40 -0.85
CA ASP A 132 18.34 -10.50 -1.18
C ASP A 132 17.89 -9.31 -2.04
N ALA A 133 16.82 -8.63 -1.62
CA ALA A 133 16.41 -7.37 -2.21
C ALA A 133 17.37 -6.27 -1.80
N GLN A 134 18.07 -5.67 -2.76
CA GLN A 134 19.04 -4.62 -2.50
C GLN A 134 18.33 -3.35 -2.01
N ILE A 135 18.76 -2.78 -0.89
CA ILE A 135 18.19 -1.54 -0.33
C ILE A 135 19.22 -0.40 -0.25
N ASN A 136 20.45 -0.66 -0.68
CA ASN A 136 21.49 0.36 -0.81
C ASN A 136 22.43 0.04 -1.99
N PRO A 137 22.00 0.25 -3.24
CA PRO A 137 22.79 -0.09 -4.42
C PRO A 137 24.02 0.78 -4.64
N ASP A 138 23.96 2.06 -4.22
CA ASP A 138 24.98 3.07 -4.55
C ASP A 138 25.70 3.64 -3.32
N PHE A 139 25.52 3.04 -2.14
CA PHE A 139 25.94 3.62 -0.84
C PHE A 139 25.28 4.96 -0.54
N GLU A 140 24.21 5.27 -1.26
CA GLU A 140 23.35 6.42 -1.05
C GLU A 140 22.22 5.96 -0.15
N ASN A 141 22.15 6.52 1.06
CA ASN A 141 21.20 6.12 2.12
C ASN A 141 19.77 6.62 1.84
N GLN A 142 19.38 6.49 0.58
CA GLN A 142 18.14 6.97 0.01
C GLN A 142 17.10 5.85 0.03
N PRO A 143 15.82 6.17 0.21
CA PRO A 143 14.77 5.16 0.23
C PRO A 143 14.58 4.58 -1.17
N LEU A 144 14.62 3.25 -1.26
CA LEU A 144 14.39 2.51 -2.49
C LEU A 144 13.08 1.76 -2.41
N TRP A 145 12.25 1.88 -3.45
CA TRP A 145 11.03 1.10 -3.58
C TRP A 145 11.35 -0.37 -3.83
N ILE A 146 10.86 -1.24 -2.96
CA ILE A 146 10.94 -2.70 -3.11
C ILE A 146 9.55 -3.23 -3.41
N ALA A 147 9.33 -3.58 -4.69
CA ALA A 147 8.12 -4.23 -5.17
C ALA A 147 8.15 -5.73 -4.84
N ALA A 148 7.02 -6.25 -4.36
CA ALA A 148 6.87 -7.66 -4.01
C ALA A 148 5.59 -8.29 -4.60
N ASP A 149 4.48 -7.54 -4.62
CA ASP A 149 3.18 -7.98 -5.17
C ASP A 149 2.68 -9.32 -4.58
N PHE A 150 2.84 -9.51 -3.27
CA PHE A 150 2.37 -10.70 -2.57
C PHE A 150 0.87 -10.60 -2.30
N THR A 151 0.11 -11.62 -2.66
CA THR A 151 -1.36 -11.64 -2.48
C THR A 151 -1.78 -12.50 -1.29
N ASN A 152 -2.91 -12.16 -0.66
CA ASN A 152 -3.50 -12.92 0.45
C ASN A 152 -2.53 -13.08 1.65
N VAL A 153 -1.86 -12.00 2.01
CA VAL A 153 -0.92 -11.94 3.13
C VAL A 153 -1.68 -11.67 4.43
N SER A 154 -1.42 -12.46 5.47
CA SER A 154 -1.85 -12.17 6.84
C SER A 154 -0.66 -11.86 7.75
N ARG A 155 0.53 -12.30 7.36
CA ARG A 155 1.79 -11.99 8.03
C ARG A 155 2.89 -11.74 7.01
N LEU A 156 3.49 -10.57 7.07
CA LEU A 156 4.72 -10.22 6.35
C LEU A 156 5.89 -10.24 7.34
N VAL A 157 6.97 -10.90 6.95
CA VAL A 157 8.24 -10.94 7.68
C VAL A 157 9.28 -10.17 6.88
N VAL A 158 9.95 -9.23 7.54
CA VAL A 158 11.08 -8.47 6.99
C VAL A 158 12.34 -8.90 7.75
N ASP A 159 13.30 -9.46 7.03
CA ASP A 159 14.58 -9.86 7.59
C ASP A 159 15.72 -9.08 6.96
N ALA A 160 16.60 -8.54 7.79
CA ALA A 160 17.79 -7.84 7.34
C ALA A 160 18.91 -8.86 7.12
N ALA A 161 19.66 -8.73 6.03
CA ALA A 161 20.92 -9.47 5.84
C ALA A 161 22.04 -8.84 6.70
N GLY A 162 21.81 -8.74 8.01
CA GLY A 162 22.60 -7.97 8.97
C GLY A 162 22.34 -6.46 8.90
N GLY A 163 22.84 -5.74 9.91
CA GLY A 163 22.75 -4.29 9.99
C GLY A 163 21.36 -3.75 10.33
N ILE A 164 21.20 -2.43 10.17
CA ILE A 164 19.98 -1.68 10.39
C ILE A 164 19.45 -1.21 9.03
N PHE A 165 18.14 -1.32 8.86
CA PHE A 165 17.37 -0.74 7.77
C PHE A 165 16.24 0.12 8.32
N ALA A 166 15.77 1.05 7.50
CA ALA A 166 14.53 1.79 7.69
C ALA A 166 13.50 1.34 6.66
N MET A 167 12.22 1.45 7.00
CA MET A 167 11.07 1.20 6.15
C MET A 167 10.08 2.35 6.28
N ASP A 168 9.57 2.84 5.16
CA ASP A 168 8.51 3.85 5.10
C ASP A 168 7.58 3.57 3.91
N SER A 169 6.41 4.24 3.88
CA SER A 169 5.52 4.27 2.73
C SER A 169 5.11 2.85 2.26
N LEU A 170 4.54 2.06 3.18
CA LEU A 170 4.06 0.71 2.89
C LEU A 170 2.77 0.78 2.09
N GLN A 171 2.78 0.20 0.90
CA GLN A 171 1.61 0.13 0.03
C GLN A 171 0.98 -1.25 0.08
N PHE A 172 -0.33 -1.26 0.31
CA PHE A 172 -1.11 -2.49 0.35
C PHE A 172 -2.48 -2.27 -0.28
N GLN A 173 -3.18 -3.37 -0.50
CA GLN A 173 -4.59 -3.34 -0.83
C GLN A 173 -5.30 -4.33 0.08
N ASP A 174 -6.49 -3.99 0.57
CA ASP A 174 -7.35 -5.01 1.16
C ASP A 174 -7.61 -6.10 0.11
N THR A 175 -7.22 -7.35 0.43
CA THR A 175 -7.56 -8.48 -0.43
C THR A 175 -9.08 -8.50 -0.49
N ALA A 176 -9.63 -8.24 -1.68
CA ALA A 176 -11.05 -7.99 -1.82
C ALA A 176 -11.85 -9.19 -1.28
N VAL A 177 -12.46 -9.02 -0.11
CA VAL A 177 -13.64 -9.80 0.24
C VAL A 177 -14.70 -9.29 -0.72
N SER A 178 -14.92 -10.04 -1.82
CA SER A 178 -15.87 -9.75 -2.90
C SER A 178 -16.93 -8.72 -2.51
N VAL A 179 -16.68 -7.44 -2.87
CA VAL A 179 -17.62 -6.37 -2.54
C VAL A 179 -18.92 -6.69 -3.26
N ASN A 180 -19.98 -6.88 -2.46
CA ASN A 180 -21.27 -7.39 -2.87
C ASN A 180 -21.77 -6.69 -4.14
N GLU A 181 -21.97 -7.48 -5.19
CA GLU A 181 -22.49 -7.13 -6.52
C GLU A 181 -23.78 -6.29 -6.46
N ALA A 182 -24.47 -6.26 -5.31
CA ALA A 182 -25.61 -5.40 -4.99
C ALA A 182 -25.43 -3.92 -5.37
N GLY A 183 -24.24 -3.32 -5.19
CA GLY A 183 -23.99 -1.92 -5.58
C GLY A 183 -24.04 -1.70 -7.10
N GLY A 184 -23.48 -2.65 -7.85
CA GLY A 184 -23.55 -2.68 -9.32
C GLY A 184 -24.97 -2.86 -9.84
N PHE A 185 -25.78 -3.72 -9.18
CA PHE A 185 -27.19 -3.88 -9.52
C PHE A 185 -28.01 -2.61 -9.26
N VAL A 186 -27.76 -1.89 -8.16
CA VAL A 186 -28.45 -0.63 -7.87
C VAL A 186 -28.12 0.43 -8.94
N LEU A 187 -26.85 0.57 -9.33
CA LEU A 187 -26.46 1.49 -10.39
C LEU A 187 -27.03 1.09 -11.76
N LEU A 188 -27.05 -0.21 -12.07
CA LEU A 188 -27.68 -0.75 -13.27
C LEU A 188 -29.19 -0.45 -13.28
N LEU A 189 -29.88 -0.66 -12.16
CA LEU A 189 -31.32 -0.39 -12.02
C LEU A 189 -31.63 1.12 -12.12
N ILE A 190 -30.80 1.98 -11.52
CA ILE A 190 -30.93 3.44 -11.65
C ILE A 190 -30.70 3.86 -13.11
N GLY A 191 -29.70 3.30 -13.78
CA GLY A 191 -29.42 3.55 -15.20
C GLY A 191 -30.58 3.12 -16.12
N LEU A 192 -31.14 1.94 -15.91
CA LEU A 192 -32.31 1.44 -16.64
C LEU A 192 -33.56 2.29 -16.36
N GLY A 193 -33.77 2.68 -15.11
CA GLY A 193 -34.85 3.59 -14.71
C GLY A 193 -34.75 4.96 -15.38
N GLY A 194 -33.55 5.53 -15.44
CA GLY A 194 -33.27 6.78 -16.13
C GLY A 194 -33.51 6.71 -17.64
N LEU A 195 -33.09 5.62 -18.30
CA LEU A 195 -33.36 5.37 -19.72
C LEU A 195 -34.86 5.28 -20.04
N TRP A 196 -35.61 4.62 -19.16
CA TRP A 196 -37.06 4.48 -19.32
C TRP A 196 -37.80 5.80 -19.10
N ALA A 197 -37.38 6.59 -18.10
CA ALA A 197 -37.91 7.94 -17.87
C ALA A 197 -37.59 8.90 -19.03
N ALA A 198 -36.40 8.80 -19.64
CA ALA A 198 -36.02 9.59 -20.80
C ALA A 198 -36.87 9.24 -22.05
N ARG A 199 -37.19 7.96 -22.24
CA ARG A 199 -38.07 7.51 -23.34
C ARG A 199 -39.49 8.07 -23.25
N ARG A 200 -39.98 8.33 -22.03
CA ARG A 200 -41.32 8.88 -21.79
C ARG A 200 -41.45 10.38 -22.05
N ARG A 201 -40.35 11.12 -22.18
CA ARG A 201 -40.36 12.57 -22.47
C ARG A 201 -40.36 12.91 -23.97
N VAL A 202 -40.25 11.91 -24.84
CA VAL A 202 -40.18 12.08 -26.31
C VAL A 202 -41.51 11.73 -26.99
N HIS A 203 -42.54 11.36 -26.22
CA HIS A 203 -43.94 11.26 -26.65
C HIS A 203 -44.76 12.38 -26.00
#